data_AF-A0A1F7QML4-F1
#
_entry.id   AF-A0A1F7QML4-F1
#
_cell.length_a   1.000
_cell.length_b   1.000
_cell.length_c   1.000
_cell.angle_alpha   90.00
_cell.angle_beta   90.00
_cell.angle_gamma   90.00
#
_symmetry.space_group_name_H-M   'P 1'
#
loop_
_entity.id
_entity.type
_entity.pdbx_description
1 polymer ?
#
loop_
_entity_poly.entity_id
_entity_poly.type
_entity_poly.pdbx_seq_one_letter_code
_entity_poly.pdbx_strand_id
1 'polypeptide(L)' 'MVQLFAEVVESGTPIMAKSIMLGVAFAAAALGLGMVGANYMKALGRNPEAGKQANQLIIVAAMIEVTALLAFLLGAFLLK' A
#
# COMPACT_ATOMS: atom_id res chain seq x y z
N MET A 1 -27.09 -21.16 22.08
CA MET A 1 -27.59 -20.81 20.73
C MET A 1 -27.51 -19.31 20.45
N VAL A 2 -28.10 -18.43 21.25
CA VAL A 2 -28.00 -16.95 21.06
C VAL A 2 -26.55 -16.43 21.11
N GLN A 3 -25.71 -16.99 21.98
CA GLN A 3 -24.28 -16.62 22.05
C GLN A 3 -23.47 -17.07 20.82
N LEU A 4 -23.82 -18.21 20.20
CA LEU A 4 -23.17 -18.69 18.98
C LEU A 4 -23.47 -17.79 17.77
N PHE A 5 -24.69 -17.24 17.70
CA PHE A 5 -25.07 -16.27 16.67
C PHE A 5 -24.44 -14.89 16.88
N ALA A 6 -24.24 -14.46 18.14
CA ALA A 6 -23.53 -13.22 18.45
C ALA A 6 -22.04 -13.29 18.06
N GLU A 7 -21.39 -14.44 18.33
CA GLU A 7 -19.99 -14.67 17.99
C GLU A 7 -19.77 -14.75 16.46
N VAL A 8 -20.72 -15.30 15.70
CA VAL A 8 -20.70 -15.30 14.22
C VAL A 8 -20.88 -13.89 13.64
N VAL A 9 -21.65 -13.01 14.29
CA VAL A 9 -21.81 -11.61 13.87
C VAL A 9 -20.57 -10.78 14.20
N GLU A 10 -19.88 -11.05 15.32
CA GLU A 10 -18.58 -10.43 15.65
C GLU A 10 -17.43 -10.96 14.76
N SER A 11 -17.45 -12.23 14.37
CA SER A 11 -16.35 -12.88 13.62
C SER A 11 -16.50 -12.86 12.09
N GLY A 12 -17.69 -12.61 11.54
CA GLY A 12 -17.99 -12.76 10.11
C GLY A 12 -17.60 -11.58 9.20
N THR A 13 -17.21 -10.43 9.76
CA THR A 13 -16.88 -9.19 9.00
C THR A 13 -15.43 -8.69 9.10
N PRO A 14 -14.63 -8.99 10.14
CA PRO A 14 -13.28 -8.42 10.29
C PRO A 14 -12.29 -8.87 9.22
N ILE A 15 -12.30 -10.15 8.82
CA ILE A 15 -11.33 -10.70 7.87
C ILE A 15 -11.52 -10.13 6.47
N MET A 16 -12.75 -10.10 5.97
CA MET A 16 -13.04 -9.56 4.64
C MET A 16 -12.72 -8.07 4.57
N ALA A 17 -13.05 -7.31 5.63
CA ALA A 17 -12.69 -5.89 5.72
C ALA A 17 -11.17 -5.67 5.72
N LYS A 18 -10.41 -6.46 6.49
CA LYS A 18 -8.93 -6.42 6.49
C LYS A 18 -8.36 -6.76 5.12
N SER A 19 -8.87 -7.80 4.47
CA SER A 19 -8.41 -8.21 3.13
C SER A 19 -8.67 -7.14 2.08
N ILE A 20 -9.85 -6.50 2.10
CA ILE A 20 -10.17 -5.38 1.19
C ILE A 20 -9.28 -4.19 1.48
N MET A 21 -9.10 -3.81 2.75
CA MET A 21 -8.23 -2.71 3.15
C MET A 21 -6.79 -2.92 2.67
N LEU A 22 -6.22 -4.10 2.92
CA LEU A 22 -4.87 -4.45 2.49
C LEU A 22 -4.76 -4.49 0.96
N GLY A 23 -5.76 -5.05 0.29
CA GLY A 23 -5.84 -5.07 -1.17
C GLY A 23 -5.82 -3.66 -1.77
N VAL A 24 -6.62 -2.75 -1.24
CA VAL A 24 -6.67 -1.35 -1.68
C VAL A 24 -5.35 -0.63 -1.37
N ALA A 25 -4.79 -0.80 -0.17
CA ALA A 25 -3.55 -0.16 0.23
C ALA A 25 -2.37 -0.58 -0.68
N PHE A 26 -2.21 -1.88 -0.92
CA PHE A 26 -1.15 -2.39 -1.79
C PHE A 26 -1.38 -2.06 -3.27
N ALA A 27 -2.63 -2.08 -3.73
CA ALA A 27 -2.94 -1.66 -5.10
C ALA A 27 -2.59 -0.17 -5.31
N ALA A 28 -2.95 0.69 -4.36
CA ALA A 28 -2.62 2.12 -4.41
C ALA A 28 -1.10 2.35 -4.38
N ALA A 29 -0.36 1.61 -3.54
CA ALA A 29 1.09 1.69 -3.48
C ALA A 29 1.74 1.25 -4.81
N ALA A 30 1.31 0.11 -5.37
CA ALA A 30 1.81 -0.40 -6.63
C ALA A 30 1.55 0.57 -7.79
N LEU A 31 0.35 1.13 -7.87
CA LEU A 31 0.01 2.15 -8.88
C LEU A 31 0.82 3.43 -8.68
N GLY A 32 0.96 3.90 -7.44
CA GLY A 32 1.76 5.07 -7.10
C GLY A 32 3.23 4.91 -7.51
N LEU A 33 3.85 3.79 -7.17
CA LEU A 33 5.21 3.44 -7.58
C LEU A 33 5.34 3.36 -9.10
N GLY A 34 4.39 2.69 -9.76
CA GLY A 34 4.35 2.58 -11.22
C GLY A 34 4.28 3.95 -11.90
N MET A 35 3.44 4.87 -11.41
CA MET A 35 3.31 6.23 -11.93
C MET A 35 4.59 7.05 -11.70
N VAL A 36 5.15 7.00 -10.50
CA VAL A 36 6.39 7.71 -10.15
C VAL A 36 7.56 7.21 -11.02
N GLY A 37 7.73 5.89 -11.12
CA GLY A 37 8.75 5.28 -11.95
C GLY A 37 8.57 5.58 -13.44
N ALA A 38 7.34 5.46 -13.97
CA ALA A 38 7.07 5.77 -15.38
C ALA A 38 7.36 7.23 -15.73
N ASN A 39 6.99 8.17 -14.86
CA ASN A 39 7.28 9.59 -15.07
C ASN A 39 8.77 9.90 -14.97
N TYR A 40 9.48 9.25 -14.06
CA TYR A 40 10.93 9.34 -13.98
C TYR A 40 11.61 8.83 -15.26
N MET A 41 11.21 7.67 -15.78
CA MET A 41 11.77 7.13 -17.01
C MET A 41 11.50 8.02 -18.23
N LYS A 42 10.32 8.66 -18.29
CA LYS A 42 10.02 9.68 -19.31
C LYS A 42 10.91 10.92 -19.17
N ALA A 43 11.13 11.39 -17.95
CA ALA A 43 12.03 12.52 -17.70
C ALA A 43 13.48 12.18 -18.08
N LEU A 44 13.97 11.00 -17.69
CA LEU A 44 15.31 10.51 -18.01
C LEU A 44 15.53 10.37 -19.51
N GLY A 45 14.56 9.83 -20.24
CA GLY A 45 14.63 9.70 -21.70
C GLY A 45 14.65 11.05 -22.44
N ARG A 46 14.07 12.09 -21.86
CA ARG A 46 14.07 13.46 -22.42
C ARG A 46 15.31 14.26 -22.01
N ASN A 47 15.81 14.03 -20.81
CA ASN A 47 16.99 14.67 -20.28
C ASN A 47 17.80 13.66 -19.44
N PRO A 48 18.97 13.19 -19.92
CA PRO A 48 19.80 12.25 -19.17
C PRO A 48 20.32 12.85 -17.85
N GLU A 49 20.36 14.17 -17.70
CA GLU A 49 20.73 14.81 -16.43
C GLU A 49 19.71 14.55 -15.31
N ALA A 50 18.47 14.15 -15.65
CA ALA A 50 17.47 13.72 -14.67
C ALA A 50 17.91 12.46 -13.89
N GLY A 51 18.93 11.74 -14.39
CA GLY A 51 19.58 10.63 -13.71
C GLY A 51 20.16 11.03 -12.35
N LYS A 52 20.60 12.29 -12.20
CA LYS A 52 21.20 12.80 -10.96
C LYS A 52 20.19 12.83 -9.79
N GLN A 53 18.88 12.87 -10.07
CA GLN A 53 17.83 12.85 -9.06
C GLN A 53 17.33 11.43 -8.71
N ALA A 54 18.01 10.36 -9.17
CA ALA A 54 17.63 8.98 -8.83
C ALA A 54 17.49 8.74 -7.30
N ASN A 55 18.33 9.38 -6.49
CA ASN A 55 18.22 9.27 -5.03
C ASN A 55 16.91 9.86 -4.49
N GLN A 56 16.43 10.97 -5.06
CA GLN A 56 15.14 11.55 -4.68
C GLN A 56 13.98 10.64 -5.09
N LEU A 57 14.08 9.97 -6.24
CA LEU A 57 13.09 8.97 -6.66
C LEU A 57 12.99 7.83 -5.63
N ILE A 58 14.12 7.31 -5.16
CA ILE A 58 14.17 6.26 -4.15
C ILE A 58 13.54 6.72 -2.84
N ILE A 59 13.76 7.98 -2.43
CA ILE A 59 13.12 8.55 -1.23
C ILE A 59 11.59 8.57 -1.39
N VAL A 60 11.08 9.03 -2.54
CA VAL A 60 9.64 9.03 -2.81
C VAL A 60 9.08 7.60 -2.81
N ALA A 61 9.78 6.65 -3.44
CA ALA A 61 9.40 5.24 -3.43
C ALA A 61 9.36 4.67 -2.00
N ALA A 62 10.37 4.98 -1.18
CA ALA A 62 10.42 4.57 0.21
C ALA A 62 9.27 5.16 1.03
N MET A 63 8.85 6.41 0.78
CA MET A 63 7.70 7.01 1.46
C MET A 63 6.39 6.29 1.12
N ILE A 64 6.21 5.89 -0.14
CA ILE A 64 5.05 5.10 -0.58
C ILE A 64 5.07 3.72 0.11
N GLU A 65 6.22 3.06 0.14
CA GLU A 65 6.38 1.76 0.80
C GLU A 65 6.16 1.83 2.31
N VAL A 66 6.67 2.85 3.00
CA VAL A 66 6.41 3.03 4.44
C VAL A 66 4.91 3.15 4.71
N THR A 67 4.16 3.83 3.85
CA THR A 67 2.70 3.93 3.99
C THR A 67 2.03 2.57 3.81
N ALA A 68 2.46 1.79 2.81
CA ALA A 68 1.96 0.44 2.58
C ALA A 68 2.30 -0.52 3.74
N LEU A 69 3.51 -0.43 4.28
CA LEU A 69 3.97 -1.22 5.43
C LEU A 69 3.23 -0.86 6.71
N LEU A 70 2.88 0.41 6.92
CA LEU A 70 2.03 0.83 8.04
C LEU A 70 0.59 0.31 7.90
N ALA A 71 0.03 0.34 6.69
CA ALA A 71 -1.29 -0.25 6.42
C ALA A 71 -1.26 -1.78 6.61
N PHE A 72 -0.18 -2.44 6.20
CA PHE A 72 0.06 -3.85 6.45
C PHE A 72 0.16 -4.17 7.94
N LEU A 73 0.99 -3.42 8.68
CA LEU A 73 1.15 -3.57 10.12
C LEU A 73 -0.20 -3.45 10.83
N LEU A 74 -0.99 -2.43 10.48
CA LEU A 74 -2.31 -2.21 11.04
C LEU A 74 -3.27 -3.37 10.70
N GLY A 75 -3.39 -3.73 9.43
CA GLY A 75 -4.36 -4.72 8.95
C GLY A 75 -4.05 -6.16 9.32
N ALA A 76 -2.76 -6.53 9.33
CA ALA A 76 -2.33 -7.89 9.60
C ALA A 76 -2.15 -8.18 11.09
N PHE A 77 -1.74 -7.19 11.90
CA PHE A 77 -1.32 -7.43 13.28
C PHE A 77 -2.10 -6.65 14.35
N LEU A 78 -2.50 -5.40 14.08
CA LEU A 78 -3.04 -4.53 15.13
C LEU A 78 -4.57 -4.49 15.19
N LEU A 79 -5.25 -4.64 14.05
CA LEU A 79 -6.71 -4.76 14.00
C LEU A 79 -7.11 -6.18 14.38
N LYS A 80 -8.01 -6.31 15.36
CA LYS A 80 -8.58 -7.59 15.83
C LYS A 80 -9.84 -7.94 15.05
#